data_AF-A0A6P3IQ67-F1
#
_entry.id   AF-A0A6P3IQ67-F1
#
_cell.length_a   1.000
_cell.length_b   1.000
_cell.length_c   1.000
_cell.angle_alpha   90.00
_cell.angle_beta   90.00
_cell.angle_gamma   90.00
#
_symmetry.space_group_name_H-M   'P 1'
#
loop_
_entity.id
_entity.type
_entity.pdbx_description
1 polymer ?
#
loop_
_entity_poly.entity_id
_entity_poly.type
_entity_poly.pdbx_seq_one_letter_code
_entity_poly.pdbx_strand_id
1 'polypeptide(L)'
;MFPMEDISISVISRQRRTVQSTVPEDGEKRAQSLFVKECIKTYSTDWHVVNYKYEDFSGDFRMLPCKSLRPEKIPNHVFEIDEDCEKDEVMMGAIALASSRSLVLREISLRKDEGNNCL
;
A
#
# COMPACT_ATOMS: atom_id res chain seq x y z
N MET A 1 -8.68 4.68 -18.16
CA MET A 1 -7.92 3.45 -18.45
C MET A 1 -6.44 3.80 -18.30
N PHE A 2 -5.66 2.99 -17.58
CA PHE A 2 -4.21 3.21 -17.49
C PHE A 2 -3.58 3.03 -18.89
N PRO A 3 -2.53 3.79 -19.25
CA PRO A 3 -1.79 3.56 -20.48
C PRO A 3 -1.35 2.10 -20.57
N MET A 4 -1.56 1.46 -21.73
CA MET A 4 -1.11 0.07 -21.95
C MET A 4 0.42 -0.05 -21.84
N GLU A 5 1.15 1.06 -21.94
CA GLU A 5 2.60 1.16 -21.82
C GLU A 5 3.11 1.13 -20.37
N ASP A 6 2.22 1.27 -19.37
CA ASP A 6 2.62 1.30 -17.96
C ASP A 6 2.72 -0.10 -17.34
N ILE A 7 2.39 -1.14 -18.10
CA ILE A 7 2.31 -2.52 -17.64
C ILE A 7 3.09 -3.43 -18.61
N SER A 8 3.85 -4.36 -18.05
CA SER A 8 4.44 -5.47 -18.79
C SER A 8 4.06 -6.80 -18.17
N ILE A 9 3.89 -7.83 -18.99
CA ILE A 9 3.56 -9.18 -18.52
C ILE A 9 4.77 -10.07 -18.75
N SER A 10 5.23 -10.73 -17.69
CA SER A 10 6.28 -11.76 -17.76
C SER A 10 5.72 -13.10 -17.31
N VAL A 11 6.29 -14.19 -17.84
CA VAL A 11 5.97 -15.56 -17.40
C VAL A 11 7.11 -16.06 -16.53
N ILE A 12 6.80 -16.54 -15.32
CA ILE A 12 7.78 -17.14 -14.42
C ILE A 12 7.41 -18.58 -14.09
N SER A 13 8.42 -19.44 -14.01
CA SER A 13 8.21 -20.85 -13.71
C SER A 13 7.55 -21.02 -12.34
N ARG A 14 6.47 -21.81 -12.27
CA ARG A 14 5.81 -22.07 -10.99
C ARG A 14 6.74 -22.84 -10.05
N GLN A 15 7.11 -22.25 -8.91
CA GLN A 15 7.83 -22.97 -7.88
C GLN A 15 6.90 -23.94 -7.14
N ARG A 16 7.28 -25.22 -7.13
CA ARG A 16 6.55 -26.29 -6.44
C ARG A 16 7.32 -26.70 -5.18
N ARG A 17 6.60 -26.95 -4.10
CA ARG A 17 7.19 -27.47 -2.85
C ARG A 17 7.67 -28.93 -3.00
N THR A 18 7.11 -29.65 -3.97
CA THR A 18 7.43 -31.06 -4.25
C THR A 18 8.29 -31.15 -5.50
N VAL A 19 9.20 -32.13 -5.53
CA VAL A 19 10.07 -32.42 -6.68
C VAL A 19 9.23 -32.87 -7.89
N GLN A 20 8.13 -33.57 -7.65
CA GLN A 20 7.23 -34.09 -8.69
C GLN A 20 5.82 -33.49 -8.56
N SER A 21 5.05 -33.56 -9.64
CA SER A 21 3.64 -33.15 -9.68
C SER A 21 2.80 -34.04 -8.76
N THR A 22 1.88 -33.43 -8.01
CA THR A 22 0.84 -34.17 -7.26
C THR A 22 -0.30 -34.64 -8.16
N VAL A 23 -0.42 -34.04 -9.35
CA VAL A 23 -1.39 -34.46 -10.36
C VAL A 23 -0.75 -35.58 -11.19
N PRO A 24 -1.38 -36.76 -11.27
CA PRO A 24 -0.91 -37.85 -12.12
C PRO A 24 -0.95 -37.45 -13.59
N GLU A 25 -0.12 -38.07 -14.43
CA GLU A 25 0.00 -37.73 -15.86
C GLU A 25 -1.33 -37.85 -16.62
N ASP A 26 -2.16 -38.83 -16.25
CA ASP A 26 -3.50 -39.00 -16.81
C ASP A 26 -4.58 -38.11 -16.17
N GLY A 27 -4.22 -37.26 -15.21
CA GLY A 27 -5.17 -36.48 -14.41
C GLY A 27 -6.10 -35.62 -15.27
N GLU A 28 -5.55 -34.96 -16.29
CA GLU A 28 -6.33 -34.13 -17.22
C GLU A 28 -7.28 -34.95 -18.09
N LYS A 29 -6.84 -36.15 -18.54
CA LYS A 29 -7.66 -37.06 -19.37
C LYS A 29 -8.79 -37.70 -18.56
N ARG A 30 -8.54 -38.02 -17.28
CA ARG A 30 -9.53 -38.61 -16.37
C ARG A 30 -10.54 -37.60 -15.85
N ALA A 31 -10.20 -36.30 -15.85
CA ALA A 31 -11.11 -35.26 -15.44
C ALA A 31 -12.33 -35.19 -16.38
N GLN A 32 -13.50 -35.51 -15.85
CA GLN A 32 -14.77 -35.42 -16.58
C GLN A 32 -15.32 -33.99 -16.57
N SER A 33 -15.14 -33.28 -15.45
CA SER A 33 -15.64 -31.93 -15.26
C SER A 33 -14.69 -30.89 -15.85
N LEU A 34 -15.24 -29.92 -16.60
CA LEU A 34 -14.49 -28.77 -17.12
C LEU A 34 -13.83 -27.97 -16.00
N PHE A 35 -14.51 -27.86 -14.85
CA PHE A 35 -13.95 -27.18 -13.69
C PHE A 35 -12.66 -27.85 -13.22
N VAL A 36 -12.66 -29.19 -13.12
CA VAL A 36 -11.48 -29.94 -12.68
C VAL A 36 -10.34 -29.82 -13.69
N LYS A 37 -10.64 -29.80 -15.00
CA LYS A 37 -9.63 -29.56 -16.05
C LYS A 37 -9.01 -28.18 -15.92
N GLU A 38 -9.82 -27.13 -15.74
CA GLU A 38 -9.31 -25.77 -15.54
C GLU A 38 -8.51 -25.64 -14.25
N CYS A 39 -8.91 -26.31 -13.17
CA CYS A 39 -8.10 -26.39 -11.96
C CYS A 39 -6.73 -27.02 -12.23
N ILE A 40 -6.71 -28.21 -12.85
CA ILE A 40 -5.46 -28.92 -13.18
C ILE A 40 -4.55 -28.02 -14.02
N LYS A 41 -5.10 -27.36 -15.04
CA LYS A 41 -4.39 -26.43 -15.90
C LYS A 41 -3.84 -25.24 -15.11
N THR A 42 -4.66 -24.58 -14.30
CA THR A 42 -4.27 -23.42 -13.49
C THR A 42 -3.15 -23.76 -12.52
N TYR A 43 -3.22 -24.92 -11.87
CA TYR A 43 -2.15 -25.36 -10.97
C TYR A 43 -0.93 -25.87 -11.73
N SER A 44 -1.05 -26.37 -12.95
CA SER A 44 0.12 -26.91 -13.67
C SER A 44 0.89 -25.84 -14.43
N THR A 45 0.24 -24.73 -14.78
CA THR A 45 0.79 -23.64 -15.60
C THR A 45 1.69 -22.71 -14.79
N ASP A 46 2.63 -22.09 -15.49
CA ASP A 46 3.48 -21.01 -14.98
C ASP A 46 2.69 -19.75 -14.63
N TRP A 47 3.30 -18.88 -13.83
CA TRP A 47 2.65 -17.67 -13.37
C TRP A 47 2.85 -16.53 -14.35
N HIS A 48 1.75 -15.88 -14.69
CA HIS A 48 1.78 -14.59 -15.37
C HIS A 48 1.91 -13.49 -14.32
N VAL A 49 3.06 -12.82 -14.30
CA VAL A 49 3.35 -11.70 -13.41
C VAL A 49 3.14 -10.40 -14.18
N VAL A 50 2.39 -9.51 -13.57
CA VAL A 50 2.12 -8.17 -14.08
C VAL A 50 3.09 -7.21 -13.40
N ASN A 51 4.02 -6.65 -14.16
CA ASN A 51 4.99 -5.68 -13.67
C ASN A 51 4.55 -4.28 -14.07
N TYR A 52 4.58 -3.34 -13.13
CA TYR A 52 4.21 -1.95 -13.35
C TYR A 52 5.46 -1.11 -13.53
N LYS A 53 5.46 -0.25 -14.54
CA LYS A 53 6.57 0.66 -14.84
C LYS A 53 6.98 1.55 -13.66
N TYR A 54 6.02 1.87 -12.78
CA TYR A 54 6.22 2.72 -11.62
C TYR A 54 6.02 1.94 -10.30
N GLU A 55 6.32 0.64 -10.26
CA GLU A 55 6.15 -0.18 -9.04
C GLU A 55 6.96 0.35 -7.85
N ASP A 56 8.14 0.94 -8.12
CA ASP A 56 8.98 1.59 -7.11
C ASP A 56 8.26 2.74 -6.37
N PHE A 57 7.23 3.32 -7.00
CA PHE A 57 6.43 4.40 -6.44
C PHE A 57 5.17 3.93 -5.69
N SER A 58 4.91 2.61 -5.68
CA SER A 58 3.72 2.02 -5.05
C SER A 58 3.88 1.69 -3.55
N GLY A 59 5.10 1.85 -3.02
CA GLY A 59 5.46 1.53 -1.64
C GLY A 59 5.22 2.68 -0.64
N ASP A 60 5.90 2.58 0.51
CA ASP A 60 5.88 3.61 1.55
C ASP A 60 6.41 4.96 1.01
N PHE A 61 5.61 6.02 1.12
CA PHE A 61 5.96 7.34 0.62
C PHE A 61 7.27 7.90 1.21
N ARG A 62 7.70 7.42 2.37
CA ARG A 62 8.97 7.80 3.02
C ARG A 62 10.19 7.26 2.28
N MET A 63 10.02 6.18 1.53
CA MET A 63 11.07 5.53 0.74
C MET A 63 11.23 6.16 -0.64
N LEU A 64 10.26 6.98 -1.06
CA LEU A 64 10.38 7.79 -2.26
C LEU A 64 11.51 8.81 -2.08
N PRO A 65 12.21 9.20 -3.16
CA PRO A 65 13.15 10.31 -3.13
C PRO A 65 12.45 11.59 -2.62
N CYS A 66 12.54 11.83 -1.32
CA CYS A 66 11.98 13.00 -0.70
C CYS A 66 12.88 14.17 -1.10
N LYS A 67 12.46 14.95 -2.09
CA LYS A 67 12.99 16.30 -2.27
C LYS A 67 12.56 17.06 -1.02
N SER A 68 13.38 17.02 0.03
CA SER A 68 13.24 17.90 1.17
C SER A 68 13.57 19.33 0.75
N LEU A 69 12.77 19.90 -0.15
CA LEU A 69 12.52 21.33 -0.17
C LEU A 69 11.56 21.57 0.97
N ARG A 70 12.07 21.47 2.20
CA ARG A 70 11.49 22.21 3.31
C ARG A 70 11.81 23.66 2.96
N PRO A 71 10.87 24.50 2.48
CA PRO A 71 11.12 25.94 2.52
C PRO A 71 11.44 26.23 3.98
N GLU A 72 12.66 26.71 4.22
CA GLU A 72 13.22 26.82 5.58
C GLU A 72 12.27 27.57 6.51
N LYS A 73 11.41 28.44 5.97
CA LYS A 73 10.37 29.16 6.68
C LYS A 73 9.18 29.36 5.73
N ILE A 74 7.96 29.11 6.19
CA ILE A 74 6.76 29.66 5.55
C ILE A 74 6.89 31.19 5.68
N PRO A 75 6.73 32.00 4.61
CA PRO A 75 6.75 33.45 4.73
C PRO A 75 5.71 33.89 5.78
N ASN A 76 6.13 34.71 6.75
CA ASN A 76 5.19 35.26 7.73
C ASN A 76 4.15 36.09 6.99
N HIS A 77 2.89 35.67 7.07
CA HIS A 77 1.78 36.42 6.53
C HIS A 77 1.35 37.43 7.59
N VAL A 78 1.68 38.70 7.35
CA VAL A 78 1.18 39.82 8.15
C VAL A 78 -0.08 40.31 7.46
N PHE A 79 -1.20 40.28 8.17
CA PHE A 79 -2.45 40.87 7.70
C PHE A 79 -2.58 42.26 8.36
N GLU A 80 -2.89 43.27 7.56
CA GLU A 80 -3.35 44.56 8.08
C GLU A 80 -4.73 44.34 8.68
N ILE A 81 -4.91 44.73 9.94
CA ILE A 81 -6.22 44.75 10.59
C ILE A 81 -6.78 46.13 10.28
N ASP A 82 -7.89 46.20 9.54
CA ASP A 82 -8.60 47.46 9.31
C ASP A 82 -8.95 48.09 10.67
N GLU A 83 -8.61 49.37 10.87
CA GLU A 83 -8.80 50.09 12.15
C GLU A 83 -10.29 50.38 12.48
N ASP A 84 -11.24 49.91 11.67
CA ASP A 84 -12.67 50.18 11.84
C ASP A 84 -13.47 48.92 12.25
N CYS A 85 -13.02 48.22 13.29
CA CYS A 85 -13.91 47.33 14.05
C CYS A 85 -14.06 47.86 15.47
N GLU A 86 -14.84 48.94 15.59
CA GLU A 86 -15.42 49.33 16.88
C GLU A 86 -16.23 48.16 17.43
N LYS A 87 -15.85 47.65 18.62
CA LYS A 87 -16.69 46.96 19.61
C LYS A 87 -17.52 45.77 19.09
N ASP A 88 -17.23 44.51 19.44
CA ASP A 88 -17.63 43.96 20.74
C ASP A 88 -16.94 42.59 20.98
N GLU A 89 -16.35 42.44 22.16
CA GLU A 89 -16.18 41.27 23.06
C GLU A 89 -16.12 39.79 22.57
N VAL A 90 -15.92 39.46 21.29
CA VAL A 90 -15.85 38.04 20.83
C VAL A 90 -14.46 37.54 20.41
N MET A 91 -13.42 38.37 20.39
CA MET A 91 -12.10 37.95 19.88
C MET A 91 -11.18 37.25 20.92
N MET A 92 -11.59 37.11 22.18
CA MET A 92 -10.82 36.35 23.19
C MET A 92 -11.07 34.83 23.12
N GLY A 93 -11.69 34.32 22.05
CA GLY A 93 -12.01 32.90 21.86
C GLY A 93 -11.13 32.13 20.88
N ALA A 94 -10.31 32.78 20.05
CA ALA A 94 -9.67 32.12 18.90
C ALA A 94 -8.14 31.93 18.99
N ILE A 95 -7.47 32.48 20.02
CA ILE A 95 -5.99 32.45 20.09
C ILE A 95 -5.47 31.40 21.11
N ALA A 96 -6.33 30.77 21.90
CA ALA A 96 -5.93 29.74 22.86
C ALA A 96 -6.32 28.33 22.39
N LEU A 97 -5.41 27.65 21.69
CA LEU A 97 -5.07 26.20 21.77
C LEU A 97 -4.53 25.63 20.44
N ALA A 98 -3.58 26.31 19.79
CA ALA A 98 -2.77 25.71 18.72
C ALA A 98 -1.38 25.23 19.20
N SER A 99 -1.13 25.16 20.53
CA SER A 99 0.23 24.88 21.04
C SER A 99 0.39 23.64 21.94
N SER A 100 -0.66 22.88 22.28
CA SER A 100 -0.50 21.81 23.29
C SER A 100 -1.37 20.57 23.05
N ARG A 101 -1.22 19.89 21.92
CA ARG A 101 -1.54 18.45 21.86
C ARG A 101 -0.45 17.72 21.10
N SER A 102 0.60 17.37 21.85
CA SER A 102 1.56 16.36 21.47
C SER A 102 0.84 15.16 20.88
N LEU A 103 1.36 14.71 19.76
CA LEU A 103 1.09 13.44 19.11
C LEU A 103 1.07 12.33 20.18
N VAL A 104 -0.11 11.86 20.55
CA VAL A 104 -0.28 10.58 21.22
C VAL A 104 -1.15 9.73 20.30
N LEU A 105 -0.55 9.26 19.21
CA LEU A 105 -1.04 8.04 18.57
C LEU A 105 -0.67 6.91 19.52
N ARG A 106 -1.65 6.46 20.32
CA ARG A 106 -1.54 5.25 21.11
C ARG A 106 -1.24 4.09 20.16
N GLU A 107 -0.11 3.42 20.36
CA GLU A 107 0.12 2.08 19.84
C GLU A 107 -1.04 1.18 20.28
N ILE A 108 -1.84 0.69 19.33
CA ILE A 108 -2.65 -0.51 19.52
C ILE A 108 -1.77 -1.65 19.03
N SER A 109 -1.16 -2.36 19.97
CA SER A 109 -0.34 -3.53 19.70
C SER A 109 -1.22 -4.62 19.06
N LEU A 110 -1.00 -4.92 17.78
CA LEU A 110 -1.52 -6.14 17.17
C LEU A 110 -0.63 -7.29 17.65
N ARG A 111 -1.19 -8.17 18.49
CA ARG A 111 -0.56 -9.44 18.84
C ARG A 111 -0.29 -10.22 17.55
N LYS A 112 0.98 -10.40 17.24
CA LYS A 112 1.45 -11.43 16.32
C LYS A 112 1.56 -12.71 17.14
N ASP A 113 0.69 -13.67 16.87
CA ASP A 113 0.86 -15.05 17.33
C ASP A 113 2.17 -15.58 16.74
N GLU A 114 3.21 -15.65 17.56
CA GLU A 114 4.41 -16.42 17.24
C GLU A 114 4.13 -17.88 17.59
N GLY A 115 3.70 -18.63 16.57
CA GLY A 115 3.73 -20.08 16.58
C GLY A 115 5.18 -20.57 16.66
N ASN A 116 5.67 -20.70 17.89
CA ASN A 116 6.88 -21.44 18.19
C ASN A 116 6.63 -22.94 17.98
N ASN A 117 7.29 -23.49 16.97
CA ASN A 117 8.06 -24.73 16.99
C ASN A 117 7.86 -25.60 18.25
N CYS A 118 6.98 -26.60 18.18
CA CYS A 118 7.04 -27.76 19.07
C CYS A 118 7.81 -28.87 18.35
N LEU A 119 8.93 -29.26 18.94
CA LEU A 119 9.59 -30.55 18.76
C LEU A 119 8.63 -31.70 19.09
#